data_AF-A0AAD1S862-F1
#
_entry.id   AF-A0AAD1S862-F1
#
_cell.length_a   1.000
_cell.length_b   1.000
_cell.length_c   1.000
_cell.angle_alpha   90.00
_cell.angle_beta   90.00
_cell.angle_gamma   90.00
#
_symmetry.space_group_name_H-M   'P 1'
#
loop_
_entity.id
_entity.type
_entity.pdbx_description
1 polymer ?
#
loop_
_entity_poly.entity_id
_entity_poly.type
_entity_poly.pdbx_seq_one_letter_code
_entity_poly.pdbx_strand_id
1 'polypeptide(L)' 'MGLEVTEEDVYELVEEHDHDLTTKELVELQKEAIEEQIAFEEEEEMSEEQLSSTELKEACQMWVNLQTFVQQQLEQIRL' A
#
# COMPACT_ATOMS: atom_id res chain seq x y z
N MET A 1 -16.63 27.71 -15.04
CA MET A 1 -16.35 28.71 -13.99
C MET A 1 -14.90 28.49 -13.60
N GLY A 2 -14.00 29.38 -14.03
CA GLY A 2 -12.59 29.35 -13.62
C GLY A 2 -12.40 30.38 -12.52
N LEU A 3 -11.62 30.06 -11.49
CA LEU A 3 -11.14 31.06 -10.56
C LEU A 3 -10.14 31.94 -11.30
N GLU A 4 -10.35 33.25 -11.27
CA GLU A 4 -9.39 34.21 -11.80
C GLU A 4 -8.45 34.57 -10.64
N VAL A 5 -7.23 34.05 -10.67
CA VAL A 5 -6.20 34.31 -9.66
C VAL A 5 -5.44 35.56 -10.07
N THR A 6 -5.45 36.55 -9.19
CA THR A 6 -4.78 37.84 -9.34
C THR A 6 -3.38 37.79 -8.74
N GLU A 7 -2.54 38.78 -9.07
CA GLU A 7 -1.22 38.92 -8.44
C GLU A 7 -1.35 39.16 -6.92
N GLU A 8 -2.40 39.84 -6.48
CA GLU A 8 -2.68 40.07 -5.06
C GLU A 8 -2.93 38.74 -4.32
N ASP A 9 -3.71 37.84 -4.92
CA ASP A 9 -3.99 36.52 -4.34
C ASP A 9 -2.71 35.70 -4.12
N VAL A 10 -1.71 35.88 -5.00
CA VAL A 10 -0.39 35.25 -4.85
C VAL A 10 0.44 35.93 -3.78
N TYR A 11 0.41 37.27 -3.71
CA TYR A 11 1.12 38.04 -2.70
C TYR A 11 0.62 37.75 -1.28
N GLU A 12 -0.70 37.71 -1.08
CA GLU A 12 -1.31 37.35 0.20
C GLU A 12 -0.86 35.96 0.66
N LEU A 13 -0.88 34.98 -0.25
CA LEU A 13 -0.46 33.61 0.05
C LEU A 13 1.02 33.52 0.41
N VAL A 14 1.89 34.25 -0.30
CA VAL A 14 3.32 34.28 -0.01
C VAL A 14 3.59 34.95 1.33
N GLU A 15 2.96 36.08 1.64
CA GLU A 15 3.14 36.74 2.94
C GLU A 15 2.64 35.88 4.10
N GLU A 16 1.51 35.18 3.94
CA GLU A 16 1.00 34.27 4.97
C GLU A 16 1.96 33.09 5.23
N HIS A 17 2.71 32.66 4.21
CA HIS A 17 3.61 31.50 4.26
C HIS A 17 5.10 31.87 4.35
N ASP A 18 5.45 33.15 4.50
CA ASP A 18 6.86 33.61 4.56
C ASP A 18 7.53 33.34 5.92
N HIS A 19 6.84 32.65 6.83
CA HIS A 19 7.40 32.32 8.14
C HIS A 19 8.27 31.06 8.08
N ASP A 20 9.54 31.21 8.45
CA ASP A 20 10.43 30.09 8.70
C ASP A 20 9.93 29.24 9.89
N LEU A 21 9.86 27.93 9.67
CA LEU A 21 9.50 27.00 10.73
C LEU A 21 10.50 27.04 11.89
N THR A 22 9.97 27.07 13.10
CA THR A 22 10.77 26.91 14.31
C THR A 22 11.27 25.46 14.44
N THR A 23 12.33 25.25 15.22
CA THR A 23 12.83 23.90 15.53
C THR A 23 11.76 23.00 16.15
N LYS A 24 10.82 23.59 16.91
CA LYS A 24 9.72 22.83 17.54
C LYS A 24 8.72 22.33 16.50
N GLU A 25 8.31 23.20 15.58
CA GLU A 25 7.39 22.84 14.49
C GLU A 25 8.02 21.82 13.53
N LEU A 26 9.32 21.94 13.25
CA LEU A 26 10.05 20.93 12.46
C LEU A 26 10.03 19.55 13.13
N VAL A 27 10.19 19.48 14.45
CA VAL A 27 10.14 18.22 15.20
C VAL A 27 8.72 17.65 15.22
N GLU A 28 7.70 18.50 15.35
CA GLU A 28 6.29 18.09 15.31
C GLU A 28 5.91 17.56 13.92
N LEU A 29 6.30 18.25 12.84
CA LEU A 29 6.10 17.77 11.46
C LEU A 29 6.84 16.45 11.20
N GLN A 30 8.06 16.30 11.71
CA GLN A 30 8.79 15.03 11.57
C GLN A 30 8.07 13.89 12.29
N LYS A 31 7.49 14.16 13.46
CA LYS A 31 6.71 13.17 14.22
C LYS A 31 5.45 12.75 13.45
N GLU A 32 4.71 13.71 12.92
CA GLU A 32 3.50 13.47 12.12
C GLU A 32 3.83 12.66 10.86
N ALA A 33 4.88 13.02 10.12
CA ALA A 33 5.32 12.27 8.94
C ALA A 33 5.69 10.81 9.25
N ILE A 34 6.32 10.56 10.40
CA ILE A 34 6.64 9.20 10.85
C ILE A 34 5.36 8.43 11.20
N GLU A 35 4.41 9.07 11.88
CA GLU A 35 3.12 8.45 12.24
C GLU A 35 2.30 8.09 11.00
N GLU A 36 2.24 8.98 9.99
CA GLU A 36 1.58 8.71 8.72
C GLU A 36 2.27 7.59 7.93
N GLN A 37 3.61 7.55 7.94
CA GLN A 37 4.34 6.49 7.24
C GLN A 37 4.12 5.12 7.88
N ILE A 38 4.11 5.05 9.22
CA ILE A 38 3.78 3.81 9.94
C ILE A 38 2.34 3.39 9.63
N ALA A 39 1.38 4.32 9.66
CA ALA A 39 -0.01 4.01 9.34
C ALA A 39 -0.16 3.49 7.90
N PHE A 40 0.57 4.05 6.94
CA PHE A 40 0.59 3.59 5.55
C PHE A 40 1.20 2.19 5.42
N GLU A 41 2.31 1.91 6.11
CA GLU A 41 2.93 0.58 6.12
C GLU A 41 2.01 -0.46 6.79
N GLU A 42 1.34 -0.10 7.88
CA GLU A 42 0.33 -0.96 8.53
C GLU A 42 -0.87 -1.22 7.62
N GLU A 43 -1.34 -0.22 6.86
CA GLU A 43 -2.40 -0.40 5.86
C GLU A 43 -1.95 -1.30 4.69
N GLU A 44 -0.72 -1.17 4.20
CA GLU A 44 -0.16 -2.09 3.19
C GLU A 44 -0.06 -3.52 3.74
N GLU A 45 0.48 -3.71 4.94
CA GLU A 45 0.57 -5.02 5.60
C GLU A 45 -0.81 -5.65 5.85
N MET A 46 -1.85 -4.85 6.13
CA MET A 46 -3.22 -5.36 6.26
C MET A 46 -3.93 -5.61 4.92
N SER A 47 -3.48 -5.01 3.82
CA SER A 47 -4.08 -5.16 2.49
C SER A 47 -3.58 -6.40 1.74
N GLU A 48 -2.38 -6.89 2.08
CA GLU A 48 -1.91 -8.19 1.65
C GLU A 48 -2.45 -9.24 2.63
N GLU A 49 -3.45 -10.02 2.24
CA GLU A 49 -3.81 -11.25 2.96
C GLU A 49 -2.56 -12.17 2.97
N GLN A 50 -1.72 -12.03 3.99
CA GLN A 50 -0.50 -12.80 4.14
C GLN A 50 -0.89 -14.25 4.45
N LEU A 51 -0.83 -15.11 3.44
CA LEU A 51 -1.00 -16.55 3.64
C LEU A 51 0.11 -17.07 4.56
N SER A 52 -0.28 -17.80 5.60
CA SER A 52 0.67 -18.51 6.44
C SER A 52 1.43 -19.56 5.62
N SER A 53 2.65 -19.89 6.06
CA SER A 53 3.45 -20.96 5.43
C SER A 53 2.70 -22.29 5.36
N THR A 54 1.80 -22.55 6.31
CA THR A 54 0.92 -23.72 6.34
C THR A 54 -0.13 -23.67 5.22
N GLU A 55 -0.83 -22.55 5.05
CA GLU A 55 -1.82 -22.37 3.98
C GLU A 55 -1.18 -22.46 2.58
N LEU A 56 0.02 -21.90 2.42
CA LEU A 56 0.80 -22.05 1.18
C LEU A 56 1.16 -23.50 0.87
N LYS A 57 1.57 -24.28 1.89
CA LYS A 57 1.87 -25.70 1.73
C LYS A 57 0.63 -26.51 1.35
N GLU A 58 -0.51 -26.21 1.96
CA GLU A 58 -1.79 -26.87 1.63
C GLU A 58 -2.24 -26.57 0.20
N ALA A 59 -2.13 -25.30 -0.24
CA ALA A 59 -2.40 -24.91 -1.62
C ALA A 59 -1.49 -25.66 -2.62
N CYS A 60 -0.19 -25.75 -2.31
CA CYS A 60 0.75 -26.52 -3.13
C CYS A 60 0.39 -28.01 -3.18
N GLN A 61 -0.01 -28.59 -2.05
CA GLN A 61 -0.40 -30.00 -2.00
C GLN A 61 -1.67 -30.28 -2.80
N MET A 62 -2.67 -29.39 -2.74
CA MET A 62 -3.88 -29.49 -3.55
C MET A 62 -3.57 -29.45 -5.05
N TRP A 63 -2.63 -28.60 -5.47
CA TRP A 63 -2.18 -28.54 -6.86
C TRP A 63 -1.54 -29.85 -7.33
N VAL A 64 -0.65 -30.44 -6.52
CA VAL A 64 -0.03 -31.75 -6.82
C VAL A 64 -1.08 -32.85 -6.93
N ASN A 65 -2.08 -32.85 -6.04
CA ASN A 65 -3.17 -33.82 -6.07
C ASN A 65 -4.00 -33.69 -7.35
N LEU A 66 -4.33 -32.45 -7.76
CA LEU A 66 -5.05 -32.19 -9.01
C LEU A 66 -4.27 -32.65 -10.23
N GLN A 67 -2.97 -32.35 -10.28
CA GLN A 67 -2.10 -32.80 -11.37
C GLN A 67 -2.07 -34.33 -11.48
N THR A 68 -1.93 -35.01 -10.33
CA THR A 68 -1.93 -36.47 -10.26
C THR A 68 -3.25 -37.05 -10.73
N PHE A 69 -4.37 -36.47 -10.30
CA PHE A 69 -5.71 -36.88 -10.72
C PHE A 69 -5.89 -36.76 -12.23
N VAL A 70 -5.50 -35.62 -12.82
CA VAL A 70 -5.60 -35.39 -14.27
C VAL A 70 -4.73 -36.39 -15.05
N GLN A 71 -3.53 -36.68 -14.58
CA GLN A 71 -2.65 -37.68 -15.19
C GLN A 71 -3.27 -39.08 -15.19
N GLN A 72 -3.84 -39.51 -14.05
CA GLN A 72 -4.51 -40.80 -13.94
C GLN A 72 -5.73 -40.91 -14.88
N GLN A 73 -6.51 -39.85 -15.00
CA GLN A 73 -7.66 -39.81 -15.93
C GLN A 73 -7.21 -39.87 -17.39
N LEU A 74 -6.14 -39.15 -17.76
CA LEU A 74 -5.58 -39.21 -19.10
C LEU A 74 -5.02 -40.60 -19.44
N GLU A 75 -4.42 -41.31 -18.49
CA GLU A 75 -3.96 -42.69 -18.67
C GLU A 75 -5.13 -43.66 -18.85
N GLN A 76 -6.22 -43.51 -18.09
CA GLN A 76 -7.42 -44.35 -18.23
C GLN A 76 -8.14 -44.15 -19.56
N ILE A 77 -8.16 -42.92 -20.11
CA ILE A 77 -8.77 -42.63 -21.42
C ILE A 77 -7.92 -43.16 -22.59
N ARG A 78 -6.63 -43.41 -22.38
CA ARG A 78 -5.68 -43.83 -23.42
C ARG A 78 -5.62 -45.35 -23.61
N LEU A 79 -6.26 -46.13 -22.74
CA LEU A 79 -6.43 -47.59 -22.80
C LEU A 79 -7.82 -47.96 -23.33
#